data_AF-A0A1X2GEN8-F1
#
_entry.id   AF-A0A1X2GEN8-F1
#
_cell.length_a   1.000
_cell.length_b   1.000
_cell.length_c   1.000
_cell.angle_alpha   90.00
_cell.angle_beta   90.00
_cell.angle_gamma   90.00
#
_symmetry.space_group_name_H-M   'P 1'
#
loop_
_entity.id
_entity.type
_entity.pdbx_description
1 polymer ?
#
loop_
_entity_poly.entity_id
_entity_poly.type
_entity_poly.pdbx_seq_one_letter_code
_entity_poly.pdbx_strand_id
1 'polypeptide(L)'
;MDSVQQFAQQTSLASLLGIHLGLSLFGAISTNPTYNIPIFFFGIWAYNYHESNSPIKTFTYVLSLSVFLDVVWFILHGSGRGQPESGFSFALIMNILSLIVKPVTILAAMTAIQNRGDSLHSVGGWAEAPGSFPGAYQTVRDGDENFA
;
A
#
# COMPACT_ATOMS: atom_id res chain seq x y z
N MET A 1 -8.92 -22.91 -3.90
CA MET A 1 -8.31 -21.62 -4.32
C MET A 1 -9.37 -20.69 -4.91
N ASP A 2 -10.42 -21.24 -5.51
CA ASP A 2 -11.54 -20.50 -6.12
C ASP A 2 -12.39 -19.67 -5.14
N SER A 3 -12.62 -20.18 -3.92
CA SER A 3 -13.43 -19.49 -2.90
C SER A 3 -12.80 -18.18 -2.39
N VAL A 4 -11.47 -18.16 -2.26
CA VAL A 4 -10.72 -16.95 -1.82
C VAL A 4 -10.72 -15.90 -2.93
N GLN A 5 -10.61 -16.33 -4.18
CA GLN A 5 -10.68 -15.42 -5.33
C GLN A 5 -12.09 -14.86 -5.52
N GLN A 6 -13.14 -15.67 -5.37
CA GLN A 6 -14.54 -15.21 -5.38
C GLN A 6 -14.80 -14.20 -4.26
N PHE A 7 -14.32 -14.46 -3.04
CA PHE A 7 -14.44 -13.54 -1.92
C PHE A 7 -13.71 -12.22 -2.18
N ALA A 8 -12.49 -12.27 -2.74
CA ALA A 8 -11.72 -11.08 -3.11
C ALA A 8 -12.34 -10.31 -4.29
N GLN A 9 -13.02 -10.98 -5.23
CA GLN A 9 -13.75 -10.34 -6.33
C GLN A 9 -15.06 -9.71 -5.88
N GLN A 10 -15.74 -10.30 -4.89
CA GLN A 10 -16.95 -9.74 -4.29
C GLN A 10 -16.65 -8.56 -3.36
N THR A 11 -15.44 -8.51 -2.79
CA THR A 11 -15.05 -7.44 -1.88
C THR A 11 -14.38 -6.31 -2.67
N SER A 12 -15.06 -5.17 -2.75
CA SER A 12 -14.48 -3.97 -3.38
C SER A 12 -13.17 -3.57 -2.71
N LEU A 13 -12.09 -3.41 -3.49
CA LEU A 13 -10.79 -2.94 -3.00
C LEU A 13 -10.93 -1.60 -2.26
N ALA A 14 -11.81 -0.72 -2.73
CA ALA A 14 -12.11 0.55 -2.07
C ALA A 14 -12.64 0.37 -0.64
N SER A 15 -13.52 -0.61 -0.42
CA SER A 15 -14.07 -0.91 0.91
C SER A 15 -12.99 -1.46 1.85
N LEU A 16 -12.10 -2.33 1.34
CA LEU A 16 -10.96 -2.84 2.10
C LEU A 16 -10.00 -1.72 2.51
N LEU A 17 -9.67 -0.83 1.58
CA LEU A 17 -8.84 0.35 1.85
C LEU A 17 -9.49 1.28 2.88
N GLY A 18 -10.81 1.48 2.80
CA GLY A 18 -11.57 2.25 3.78
C GLY A 18 -11.53 1.63 5.18
N ILE A 19 -11.68 0.31 5.29
CA ILE A 19 -11.56 -0.43 6.57
C ILE A 19 -10.15 -0.25 7.14
N HIS A 20 -9.11 -0.43 6.33
CA HIS A 20 -7.73 -0.25 6.76
C HIS A 20 -7.44 1.17 7.24
N LEU A 21 -7.90 2.17 6.50
CA LEU A 21 -7.74 3.57 6.87
C LEU A 21 -8.47 3.86 8.19
N GLY A 22 -9.72 3.39 8.33
CA GLY A 22 -10.50 3.53 9.55
C GLY A 22 -9.78 2.90 10.75
N LEU A 23 -9.37 1.64 10.65
CA LEU A 23 -8.63 0.94 11.69
C LEU A 23 -7.32 1.66 12.06
N SER A 24 -6.62 2.21 11.07
CA SER A 24 -5.37 2.96 11.30
C SER A 24 -5.60 4.30 11.98
N LEU A 25 -6.67 5.01 11.63
CA LEU A 25 -7.07 6.26 12.26
C LEU A 25 -7.52 6.04 13.72
N PHE A 26 -8.33 5.01 13.97
CA PHE A 26 -8.69 4.62 15.34
C PHE A 26 -7.46 4.16 16.12
N GLY A 27 -6.58 3.37 15.49
CA GLY A 27 -5.32 2.92 16.08
C GLY A 27 -4.39 4.08 16.45
N ALA A 28 -4.37 5.16 15.68
CA ALA A 28 -3.53 6.34 15.91
C ALA A 28 -3.90 7.17 17.16
N ILE A 29 -5.03 6.87 17.81
CA ILE A 29 -5.35 7.40 19.14
C ILE A 29 -4.34 6.90 20.20
N SER A 30 -3.65 5.80 19.92
CA SER A 30 -2.65 5.17 20.77
C SER A 30 -1.38 4.87 19.96
N THR A 31 -0.36 4.30 20.60
CA THR A 31 0.89 3.88 19.94
C THR A 31 0.62 2.86 18.84
N ASN A 32 0.79 3.29 17.59
CA ASN A 32 0.52 2.53 16.38
C ASN A 32 1.66 2.78 15.36
N PRO A 33 1.94 1.82 14.46
CA PRO A 33 2.82 2.07 13.31
C PRO A 33 2.32 3.22 12.40
N THR A 34 2.95 4.38 12.54
CA THR A 34 2.59 5.62 11.83
C THR A 34 2.68 5.51 10.30
N TYR A 35 3.43 4.55 9.76
CA TYR A 35 3.55 4.31 8.33
C TYR A 35 2.26 3.73 7.69
N ASN A 36 1.34 3.15 8.47
CA ASN A 36 0.14 2.52 7.91
C ASN A 36 -0.82 3.56 7.28
N ILE A 37 -1.04 4.71 7.93
CA ILE A 37 -1.91 5.77 7.43
C ILE A 37 -1.50 6.26 6.03
N PRO A 38 -0.26 6.75 5.80
CA PRO A 38 0.14 7.25 4.48
C PRO A 38 0.10 6.16 3.41
N ILE A 39 0.39 4.89 3.74
CA ILE A 39 0.28 3.76 2.80
C ILE A 39 -1.17 3.57 2.34
N PHE A 40 -2.15 3.65 3.25
CA PHE A 40 -3.56 3.49 2.88
C PHE A 40 -4.13 4.68 2.11
N PHE A 41 -3.71 5.90 2.43
CA PHE A 41 -4.03 7.07 1.59
C PHE A 41 -3.45 6.91 0.18
N PHE A 42 -2.21 6.48 0.06
CA PHE A 42 -1.60 6.18 -1.23
C PHE A 42 -2.37 5.08 -1.96
N GLY A 43 -2.82 4.03 -1.29
CA GLY A 43 -3.64 2.97 -1.87
C GLY A 43 -4.98 3.46 -2.42
N ILE A 44 -5.69 4.32 -1.69
CA ILE A 44 -6.94 4.93 -2.17
C ILE A 44 -6.67 5.76 -3.42
N TRP A 45 -5.63 6.58 -3.42
CA TRP A 45 -5.26 7.36 -4.60
C TRP A 45 -4.89 6.45 -5.79
N ALA A 46 -4.02 5.47 -5.57
CA ALA A 46 -3.54 4.54 -6.60
C ALA A 46 -4.68 3.69 -7.19
N TYR A 47 -5.69 3.34 -6.39
CA TYR A 47 -6.88 2.68 -6.88
C TYR A 47 -7.71 3.58 -7.80
N ASN A 48 -7.87 4.86 -7.47
CA ASN A 48 -8.62 5.82 -8.29
C ASN A 48 -7.83 6.34 -9.50
N TYR A 49 -6.51 6.16 -9.52
CA TYR A 49 -5.67 6.49 -10.66
C TYR A 49 -5.77 5.39 -11.72
N HIS A 50 -6.39 5.71 -12.86
CA HIS A 50 -6.63 4.77 -13.96
C HIS A 50 -5.73 4.98 -15.18
N GLU A 51 -4.94 6.06 -15.22
CA GLU A 51 -4.09 6.40 -16.37
C GLU A 51 -2.84 5.52 -16.46
N SER A 52 -2.37 4.98 -15.33
CA SER A 52 -1.28 4.01 -15.26
C SER A 52 -1.58 2.94 -14.20
N ASN A 53 -1.07 1.73 -14.45
CA ASN A 53 -1.08 0.63 -13.49
C ASN A 53 0.13 0.65 -12.55
N SER A 54 1.13 1.49 -12.80
CA SER A 54 2.32 1.62 -11.96
C SER A 54 1.97 1.99 -10.51
N PRO A 55 1.09 2.97 -10.23
CA PRO A 55 0.68 3.29 -8.87
C PRO A 55 0.11 2.12 -8.06
N ILE A 56 -0.83 1.37 -8.64
CA ILE A 56 -1.48 0.25 -7.95
C ILE A 56 -0.52 -0.93 -7.76
N LYS A 57 0.43 -1.13 -8.68
CA LYS A 57 1.55 -2.08 -8.52
C LYS A 57 2.44 -1.66 -7.35
N THR A 58 2.91 -0.41 -7.35
CA THR A 58 3.74 0.13 -6.27
C THR A 58 3.03 0.03 -4.93
N PHE A 59 1.74 0.36 -4.86
CA PHE A 59 0.92 0.15 -3.68
C PHE A 59 0.91 -1.31 -3.23
N THR A 60 0.71 -2.26 -4.16
CA THR A 60 0.70 -3.70 -3.84
C THR A 60 2.02 -4.16 -3.22
N TYR A 61 3.16 -3.70 -3.73
CA TYR A 61 4.48 -4.01 -3.17
C TYR A 61 4.69 -3.35 -1.80
N VAL A 62 4.36 -2.07 -1.67
CA VAL A 62 4.48 -1.33 -0.40
C VAL A 62 3.58 -1.95 0.67
N LEU A 63 2.35 -2.33 0.32
CA LEU A 63 1.42 -3.02 1.21
C LEU A 63 1.99 -4.38 1.64
N SER A 64 2.56 -5.15 0.70
CA SER A 64 3.20 -6.44 1.02
C SER A 64 4.39 -6.27 1.96
N LEU A 65 5.23 -5.27 1.73
CA LEU A 65 6.33 -4.92 2.63
C LEU A 65 5.82 -4.48 4.01
N SER A 66 4.72 -3.73 4.06
CA SER A 66 4.11 -3.26 5.31
C SER A 66 3.63 -4.41 6.21
N VAL A 67 3.23 -5.55 5.64
CA VAL A 67 2.89 -6.76 6.42
C VAL A 67 4.11 -7.24 7.19
N PHE A 68 5.27 -7.27 6.55
CA PHE A 68 6.52 -7.63 7.21
C PHE A 68 6.91 -6.62 8.29
N LEU A 69 6.79 -5.31 8.01
CA LEU A 69 7.06 -4.27 9.00
C LEU A 69 6.13 -4.37 10.21
N ASP A 70 4.84 -4.67 10.03
CA ASP A 70 3.90 -4.83 11.13
C ASP A 70 4.29 -6.00 12.04
N VAL A 71 4.72 -7.13 11.47
CA VAL A 71 5.21 -8.28 12.25
C VAL A 71 6.44 -7.89 13.07
N VAL A 72 7.39 -7.18 12.46
CA VAL A 72 8.58 -6.66 13.16
C VAL A 72 8.18 -5.68 14.28
N TRP A 73 7.23 -4.79 14.01
CA TRP A 73 6.73 -3.83 14.99
C TRP A 73 6.11 -4.53 16.20
N PHE A 74 5.31 -5.58 15.98
CA PHE A 74 4.74 -6.40 17.05
C PHE A 74 5.80 -7.14 17.86
N ILE A 75 6.87 -7.65 17.22
CA ILE A 75 7.97 -8.29 17.95
C ILE A 75 8.69 -7.26 18.83
N LEU A 76 8.94 -6.06 18.31
CA LEU A 76 9.67 -5.01 19.05
C LEU A 76 8.85 -4.43 20.22
N HIS A 77 7.55 -4.17 20.03
CA HIS A 77 6.70 -3.56 21.04
C HIS A 77 5.97 -4.58 21.94
N GLY A 78 5.73 -5.80 21.46
CA GLY A 78 5.06 -6.87 22.22
C GLY A 78 5.97 -7.63 23.19
N SER A 79 7.30 -7.54 23.05
CA SER A 79 8.27 -8.31 23.84
C SER A 79 8.50 -7.82 25.28
N GLY A 80 7.56 -7.06 25.87
CA GLY A 80 7.55 -6.76 27.32
C GLY A 80 8.73 -5.95 27.86
N ARG A 81 9.56 -5.33 27.00
CA ARG A 81 10.74 -4.53 27.39
C ARG A 81 10.49 -3.03 27.46
N GLY A 82 9.34 -2.55 27.02
CA GLY A 82 8.94 -1.14 27.05
C GLY A 82 7.89 -0.89 28.11
N GLN A 83 7.92 0.29 28.72
CA GLN A 83 7.02 0.76 29.77
C GLN A 83 5.53 0.57 29.43
N PRO A 84 4.62 0.48 30.42
CA PRO A 84 3.19 0.40 30.17
C PRO A 84 2.69 1.65 29.46
N GLU A 85 2.59 1.60 28.14
CA GLU A 85 1.98 2.66 27.35
C GLU A 85 0.44 2.56 27.47
N SER A 86 -0.19 3.66 27.83
CA SER A 86 -1.66 3.73 27.91
C SER A 86 -2.26 3.51 26.53
N GLY A 87 -3.09 2.46 26.40
CA GLY A 87 -3.81 2.15 25.15
C GLY A 87 -3.15 1.13 24.23
N PHE A 88 -1.98 0.58 24.59
CA PHE A 88 -1.25 -0.38 23.76
C PHE A 88 -2.11 -1.58 23.30
N SER A 89 -2.90 -2.16 24.20
CA SER A 89 -3.80 -3.29 23.86
C SER A 89 -4.87 -2.92 22.82
N PHE A 90 -5.37 -1.68 22.85
CA PHE A 90 -6.35 -1.21 21.88
C PHE A 90 -5.72 -1.01 20.50
N ALA A 91 -4.56 -0.36 20.42
CA ALA A 91 -3.81 -0.22 19.16
C ALA A 91 -3.41 -1.59 18.60
N LEU A 92 -3.02 -2.53 19.46
CA LEU A 92 -2.66 -3.89 19.07
C LEU A 92 -3.83 -4.63 18.41
N ILE A 93 -5.05 -4.54 18.96
CA ILE A 93 -6.24 -5.14 18.34
C ILE A 93 -6.52 -4.53 16.97
N MET A 94 -6.52 -3.20 16.87
CA MET A 94 -6.78 -2.51 15.59
C MET A 94 -5.74 -2.88 14.52
N ASN A 95 -4.48 -3.00 14.94
CA ASN A 95 -3.39 -3.31 14.04
C ASN A 95 -3.35 -4.81 13.65
N ILE A 96 -3.76 -5.72 14.54
CA ILE A 96 -3.95 -7.15 14.23
C ILE A 96 -5.11 -7.35 13.25
N LEU A 97 -6.23 -6.65 13.46
CA LEU A 97 -7.35 -6.68 12.52
C LEU A 97 -6.90 -6.19 11.14
N SER A 98 -6.14 -5.08 11.09
CA SER A 98 -5.52 -4.61 9.85
C SER A 98 -4.59 -5.68 9.25
N LEU A 99 -3.73 -6.32 10.04
CA LEU A 99 -2.81 -7.36 9.56
C LEU A 99 -3.53 -8.55 8.89
N ILE A 100 -4.67 -8.99 9.45
CA ILE A 100 -5.47 -10.10 8.87
C ILE A 100 -6.11 -9.69 7.55
N VAL A 101 -6.55 -8.43 7.43
CA VAL A 101 -7.20 -7.92 6.21
C VAL A 101 -6.17 -7.65 5.09
N LYS A 102 -4.90 -7.35 5.42
CA LYS A 102 -3.85 -7.01 4.44
C LYS A 102 -3.63 -8.08 3.36
N PRO A 103 -3.49 -9.39 3.66
CA PRO A 103 -3.39 -10.43 2.63
C PRO A 103 -4.57 -10.45 1.66
N VAL A 104 -5.79 -10.24 2.16
CA VAL A 104 -7.00 -10.17 1.32
C VAL A 104 -6.94 -8.94 0.42
N THR A 105 -6.51 -7.80 0.96
CA THR A 105 -6.31 -6.55 0.19
C THR A 105 -5.22 -6.67 -0.86
N ILE A 106 -4.13 -7.39 -0.58
CA ILE A 106 -3.09 -7.68 -1.57
C ILE A 106 -3.71 -8.50 -2.71
N LEU A 107 -4.43 -9.58 -2.42
CA LEU A 107 -5.09 -10.39 -3.46
C LEU A 107 -6.10 -9.56 -4.27
N ALA A 108 -6.88 -8.70 -3.61
CA ALA A 108 -7.81 -7.80 -4.28
C ALA A 108 -7.10 -6.73 -5.15
N ALA A 109 -5.92 -6.27 -4.75
CA ALA A 109 -5.11 -5.37 -5.55
C ALA A 109 -4.50 -6.10 -6.76
N MET A 110 -4.08 -7.35 -6.60
CA MET A 110 -3.61 -8.20 -7.70
C MET A 110 -4.71 -8.47 -8.73
N THR A 111 -5.92 -8.79 -8.29
CA THR A 111 -7.06 -8.97 -9.21
C THR A 111 -7.44 -7.66 -9.89
N ALA A 112 -7.36 -6.53 -9.19
CA ALA A 112 -7.56 -5.21 -9.79
C ALA A 112 -6.53 -4.91 -10.89
N ILE A 113 -5.26 -5.28 -10.71
CA ILE A 113 -4.21 -5.15 -11.73
C ILE A 113 -4.50 -6.05 -12.94
N GLN A 114 -4.86 -7.31 -12.70
CA GLN A 114 -5.21 -8.27 -13.75
C GLN A 114 -6.44 -7.83 -14.56
N ASN A 115 -7.47 -7.29 -13.88
CA ASN A 115 -8.66 -6.75 -14.53
C ASN A 115 -8.36 -5.52 -15.40
N ARG A 116 -7.26 -4.80 -15.13
CA ARG A 116 -6.76 -3.69 -15.97
C ARG A 116 -5.87 -4.17 -17.12
N GLY A 117 -5.75 -5.48 -17.32
CA GLY A 117 -4.98 -6.09 -18.42
C GLY A 117 -3.47 -6.14 -18.17
N ASP A 118 -3.02 -5.99 -16.92
CA ASP A 118 -1.61 -5.95 -16.57
C ASP A 118 -1.24 -7.06 -15.57
N SER A 119 0.05 -7.29 -15.38
CA SER A 119 0.60 -8.38 -14.58
C SER A 119 1.72 -7.88 -13.67
N LEU A 120 2.00 -8.61 -12.57
CA LEU A 120 2.98 -8.22 -11.54
C LEU A 120 4.44 -8.54 -11.91
N HIS A 121 4.75 -8.74 -13.19
CA HIS A 121 6.11 -9.12 -13.62
C HIS A 121 7.11 -7.96 -13.49
N SER A 122 6.64 -6.73 -13.27
CA SER A 122 7.46 -5.56 -12.99
C SER A 122 6.97 -4.78 -11.77
N VAL A 123 7.91 -4.38 -10.91
CA VAL A 123 7.68 -3.32 -9.93
C VAL A 123 7.48 -2.04 -10.72
N GLY A 124 6.36 -1.34 -10.50
CA GLY A 124 6.06 -0.07 -11.17
C GLY A 124 7.23 0.91 -11.06
N GLY A 125 7.52 1.66 -12.12
CA GLY A 125 8.59 2.66 -12.10
C GLY A 125 8.30 3.72 -11.03
N TRP A 126 9.24 3.96 -10.12
CA TRP A 126 9.15 5.00 -9.08
C TRP A 126 8.99 6.42 -9.67
N ALA A 127 9.35 6.59 -10.95
CA ALA A 127 9.14 7.80 -11.73
C ALA A 127 7.68 8.08 -12.12
N GLU A 128 6.74 7.18 -11.79
CA GLU A 128 5.29 7.36 -11.95
C GLU A 128 4.56 7.42 -10.59
N ALA A 129 5.31 7.48 -9.49
CA ALA A 129 4.73 7.65 -8.15
C ALA A 129 4.06 9.03 -8.01
N PRO A 130 3.02 9.19 -7.17
CA PRO A 130 2.36 10.47 -6.99
C PRO A 130 3.36 11.53 -6.51
N GLY A 131 3.45 12.64 -7.24
CA GLY A 131 4.43 13.71 -6.97
C GLY A 131 5.79 13.52 -7.63
N SER A 132 6.02 12.40 -8.34
CA SER A 132 7.14 12.31 -9.29
C SER A 132 6.85 13.25 -10.46
N PHE A 133 7.83 14.10 -10.81
CA PHE A 133 7.73 14.98 -11.96
C PHE A 133 7.97 14.16 -13.23
N PRO A 134 6.94 13.85 -14.03
CA PRO A 134 7.15 13.12 -15.27
C PRO A 134 7.76 14.11 -16.27
N GLY A 135 9.03 13.92 -16.64
CA GLY A 135 9.61 14.61 -17.81
C GLY A 135 10.38 15.93 -17.58
N ALA A 136 10.75 16.32 -16.36
CA ALA A 136 11.46 17.59 -16.13
C ALA A 136 12.92 17.66 -16.66
N TYR A 137 13.48 16.59 -17.23
CA TYR A 137 14.82 16.59 -17.84
C TYR A 137 14.86 16.11 -19.30
N GLN A 138 13.72 16.06 -19.99
CA GLN A 138 13.70 15.71 -21.42
C GLN A 138 13.51 16.93 -22.31
N THR A 139 14.10 18.07 -21.93
CA THR A 139 14.28 19.20 -22.84
C THR A 139 15.77 19.44 -23.07
N VAL A 140 16.17 19.24 -24.33
CA VAL A 140 17.41 19.68 -24.98
C VAL A 140 18.66 18.80 -24.80
N ARG A 141 18.71 17.67 -25.54
CA ARG A 141 19.96 17.17 -26.15
C ARG A 141 19.69 16.39 -27.44
N ASP A 142 18.84 16.97 -28.30
CA ASP A 142 18.70 16.58 -29.72
C ASP A 142 18.87 17.84 -30.59
N GLY A 143 20.03 18.51 -30.43
CA GLY A 143 20.41 19.65 -31.24
C GLY A 143 21.91 19.64 -31.48
N ASP A 144 22.29 19.56 -32.75
CA ASP A 144 23.62 19.80 -33.31
C ASP A 144 24.67 18.67 -33.27
N GLU A 145 24.42 17.62 -34.07
CA GLU A 145 25.50 16.91 -34.77
C GLU A 145 25.27 16.99 -36.29
N ASN A 146 25.24 18.22 -36.85
CA ASN A 146 25.25 18.44 -38.30
C ASN A 146 25.71 19.85 -38.69
N PHE A 147 26.82 20.36 -38.15
CA PHE A 147 27.57 21.44 -38.79
C PHE A 147 29.07 21.37 -38.47
N ALA A 148 29.83 20.86 -39.46
CA ALA A 148 31.21 21.19 -39.87
C ALA A 148 32.03 19.93 -40.19
#